data_AF-A0A2G2WGN3-F1
#
_entry.id   AF-A0A2G2WGN3-F1
#
_cell.length_a   1.000
_cell.length_b   1.000
_cell.length_c   1.000
_cell.angle_alpha   90.00
_cell.angle_beta   90.00
_cell.angle_gamma   90.00
#
_symmetry.space_group_name_H-M   'P 1'
#
loop_
_entity.id
_entity.type
_entity.pdbx_description
1 polymer ?
#
loop_
_entity_poly.entity_id
_entity_poly.type
_entity_poly.pdbx_seq_one_letter_code
_entity_poly.pdbx_strand_id
1 'polypeptide(L)' 'MSLVSQAVHNGGRLVIGIIPGALTPRELTGETVGEVKVVADMHQRKAEMARHSDAFIALPGRRSEGSRRYASNKSRNG' A
#
# COMPACT_ATOMS: atom_id res chain seq x y z
N MET A 1 0.11 6.87 2.19
CA MET A 1 1.58 6.75 2.19
C MET A 1 2.16 7.67 1.11
N SER A 2 2.09 8.99 1.29
CA SER A 2 2.48 9.92 0.22
C SER A 2 3.90 10.48 0.38
N LEU A 3 4.34 10.83 1.60
CA LEU A 3 5.61 11.56 1.78
C LEU A 3 6.86 10.80 1.32
N VAL A 4 6.98 9.51 1.65
CA VAL A 4 8.15 8.70 1.22
C VAL A 4 8.12 8.48 -0.29
N SER A 5 6.94 8.16 -0.84
CA SER A 5 6.76 7.98 -2.28
C SER A 5 7.10 9.26 -3.06
N GLN A 6 6.60 10.41 -2.59
CA GLN A 6 6.86 11.71 -3.19
C GLN A 6 8.34 12.09 -3.12
N ALA A 7 9.00 11.88 -1.97
CA ALA A 7 10.42 12.19 -1.82
C ALA A 7 11.30 11.35 -2.76
N VAL A 8 10.98 10.06 -2.92
CA VAL A 8 11.70 9.16 -3.85
C VAL A 8 11.47 9.60 -5.31
N HIS A 9 10.23 9.90 -5.68
CA HIS A 9 9.90 10.36 -7.02
C HIS A 9 10.53 11.71 -7.37
N ASN A 10 10.48 12.68 -6.44
CA ASN A 10 11.12 13.98 -6.61
C ASN A 10 12.65 13.86 -6.73
N GLY A 11 13.25 12.81 -6.15
CA GLY A 11 14.64 12.44 -6.35
C GLY A 11 14.94 11.75 -7.69
N GLY A 12 13.99 11.69 -8.61
CA GLY A 12 14.12 11.05 -9.92
C GLY A 12 14.17 9.52 -9.88
N ARG A 13 13.79 8.91 -8.77
CA ARG A 13 13.82 7.45 -8.59
C ARG A 13 12.45 6.84 -8.85
N LEU A 14 12.46 5.59 -9.30
CA LEU A 14 11.25 4.83 -9.58
C LEU A 14 10.55 4.44 -8.27
N VAL A 15 9.22 4.60 -8.24
CA VAL A 15 8.37 4.10 -7.17
C VAL A 15 7.44 3.05 -7.76
N ILE A 16 7.36 1.89 -7.12
CA ILE A 16 6.44 0.81 -7.49
C ILE A 16 5.51 0.55 -6.31
N GLY A 17 4.21 0.73 -6.50
CA GLY A 17 3.16 0.40 -5.54
C GLY A 17 2.52 -0.95 -5.84
N ILE A 18 2.52 -1.89 -4.90
CA ILE A 18 1.89 -3.22 -5.07
C ILE A 18 0.60 -3.27 -4.23
N ILE A 19 -0.54 -3.36 -4.91
CA ILE A 19 -1.87 -3.22 -4.30
C ILE A 19 -2.76 -4.41 -4.69
N PRO A 20 -3.42 -5.07 -3.73
CA PRO A 20 -4.37 -6.12 -4.07
C PRO A 20 -5.63 -5.52 -4.69
N GLY A 21 -6.18 -6.18 -5.72
CA GLY A 21 -7.45 -5.81 -6.37
C GLY A 21 -8.60 -5.57 -5.40
N ALA A 22 -8.62 -6.30 -4.27
CA ALA A 22 -9.64 -6.18 -3.23
C ALA A 22 -9.58 -4.86 -2.42
N LEU A 23 -8.46 -4.13 -2.45
CA LEU A 23 -8.26 -2.87 -1.71
C LEU A 23 -8.20 -1.63 -2.63
N THR A 24 -8.18 -1.85 -3.95
CA THR A 24 -8.00 -0.81 -4.99
C THR A 24 -8.96 0.37 -4.89
N PRO A 25 -10.27 0.22 -4.59
CA PRO A 25 -11.17 1.38 -4.54
C PRO A 25 -11.05 2.22 -3.26
N ARG A 26 -10.56 1.66 -2.15
CA ARG A 26 -10.68 2.28 -0.81
C ARG A 26 -9.38 2.88 -0.27
N GLU A 27 -8.22 2.43 -0.74
CA GLU A 27 -6.91 2.90 -0.26
C GLU A 27 -6.17 3.81 -1.24
N LEU A 28 -6.65 3.89 -2.49
CA LEU A 28 -6.04 4.61 -3.61
C LEU A 28 -6.66 6.00 -3.82
N THR A 29 -7.32 6.57 -2.80
CA THR A 29 -8.00 7.87 -2.86
C THR A 29 -7.03 9.07 -2.83
N GLY A 30 -5.81 8.90 -3.33
CA GLY A 30 -4.79 9.95 -3.43
C GLY A 30 -3.91 9.72 -4.65
N GLU A 31 -3.21 10.77 -5.11
CA GLU A 31 -2.30 10.66 -6.24
C GLU A 31 -1.26 9.56 -6.01
N THR A 32 -1.33 8.51 -6.83
CA THR A 32 -0.29 7.49 -6.88
C THR A 32 0.87 8.03 -7.68
N VAL A 33 2.03 8.05 -7.04
CA VAL A 33 3.27 8.50 -7.65
C VAL A 33 4.05 7.26 -8.06
N GLY A 34 4.39 7.14 -9.35
CA GLY A 34 5.07 5.98 -9.93
C GLY A 34 4.14 4.91 -10.48
N GLU A 35 4.68 3.71 -10.69
CA GLU A 35 3.97 2.56 -11.27
C GLU A 35 3.16 1.82 -10.21
N VAL A 36 1.99 1.33 -10.58
CA VAL A 36 1.13 0.55 -9.68
C VAL A 36 0.89 -0.82 -10.28
N LYS A 37 1.30 -1.86 -9.54
CA LYS A 37 1.07 -3.26 -9.89
C LYS A 37 -0.10 -3.81 -9.07
N VAL A 38 -1.19 -4.11 -9.75
CA VAL A 38 -2.36 -4.74 -9.14
C VAL A 38 -2.16 -6.25 -9.07
N VAL A 39 -2.35 -6.84 -7.90
CA VAL A 39 -2.22 -8.29 -7.66
C VAL A 39 -3.55 -8.88 -7.19
N ALA A 40 -3.75 -10.19 -7.36
CA ALA A 40 -5.03 -10.83 -7.04
C ALA A 40 -5.28 -10.90 -5.53
N ASP A 41 -4.24 -11.13 -4.72
CA ASP A 41 -4.39 -11.39 -3.30
C ASP A 41 -3.21 -10.86 -2.44
N MET A 42 -3.35 -10.99 -1.12
CA MET A 42 -2.35 -10.54 -0.14
C MET A 42 -1.08 -11.42 -0.10
N HIS A 43 -1.15 -12.68 -0.53
CA HIS A 43 0.02 -13.56 -0.63
C HIS A 43 0.88 -13.16 -1.83
N GLN A 44 0.27 -12.97 -3.00
CA GLN A 44 0.91 -12.40 -4.18
C GLN A 44 1.49 -11.03 -3.89
N ARG A 45 0.77 -10.18 -3.13
CA ARG A 45 1.32 -8.88 -2.71
C ARG A 45 2.64 -9.01 -1.97
N LYS A 46 2.71 -9.88 -0.96
CA LYS A 46 3.95 -10.10 -0.19
C LYS A 46 5.06 -10.70 -1.05
N ALA A 47 4.71 -11.64 -1.93
CA ALA A 47 5.67 -12.30 -2.82
C ALA A 47 6.27 -11.32 -3.83
N GLU A 48 5.43 -10.51 -4.48
CA GLU A 48 5.89 -9.49 -5.42
C GLU A 48 6.68 -8.39 -4.71
N MET A 49 6.27 -7.98 -3.51
CA MET A 49 7.07 -7.06 -2.68
C MET A 49 8.46 -7.62 -2.42
N ALA A 50 8.56 -8.90 -2.02
CA ALA A 50 9.83 -9.55 -1.73
C ALA A 50 10.72 -9.74 -2.97
N ARG A 51 10.13 -10.02 -4.13
CA ARG A 51 10.86 -10.17 -5.40
C ARG A 51 11.48 -8.86 -5.90
N HIS A 52 10.79 -7.75 -5.66
CA HIS A 52 11.23 -6.43 -6.11
C HIS A 52 12.03 -5.66 -5.05
N SER A 53 12.30 -6.25 -3.87
CA SER A 53 12.98 -5.58 -2.76
C SER A 53 14.28 -6.28 -2.36
N ASP A 54 15.37 -5.53 -2.31
CA ASP A 54 16.63 -6.00 -1.72
C ASP A 54 16.66 -5.84 -0.19
N ALA A 55 15.83 -4.96 0.35
CA ALA A 55 15.73 -4.67 1.78
C ALA A 55 14.31 -4.22 2.18
N PHE A 56 13.97 -4.41 3.46
CA PHE A 56 12.70 -3.99 4.04
C PHE A 56 12.91 -2.92 5.10
N ILE A 57 12.13 -1.84 5.03
CA ILE A 57 12.10 -0.78 6.03
C ILE A 57 10.69 -0.71 6.63
N ALA A 58 10.59 -0.96 7.94
CA ALA A 58 9.34 -0.81 8.67
C ALA A 58 9.26 0.61 9.26
N LEU A 59 8.33 1.41 8.74
CA LEU A 59 8.09 2.76 9.24
C LEU A 59 6.91 2.77 10.22
N PRO A 60 6.94 3.62 11.28
CA PRO A 60 5.81 3.80 12.16
C PRO A 60 4.62 4.37 11.38
N GLY A 61 3.58 3.58 11.21
CA GLY A 61 2.35 3.98 10.52
C GLY A 61 1.33 4.55 11.48
N ARG A 62 0.80 5.75 11.19
CA ARG A 62 -0.46 6.20 11.80
C ARG A 62 -1.60 5.45 11.11
N ARG A 63 -2.49 4.83 11.90
CA ARG A 63 -3.71 4.22 11.34
C ARG A 63 -4.57 5.31 10.70
N SER A 64 -4.86 5.15 9.42
CA SER A 64 -5.84 5.99 8.73
C SER A 64 -7.23 5.78 9.35
N GLU A 65 -8.07 6.82 9.40
CA GLU A 65 -9.46 6.72 9.90
C GLU A 65 -10.26 5.61 9.19
N GLY A 66 -9.96 5.37 7.90
CA GLY A 66 -10.52 4.28 7.11
C GLY A 66 -10.18 2.87 7.63
N SER A 67 -9.02 2.68 8.26
CA SER A 67 -8.59 1.43 8.89
C SER A 67 -9.32 1.19 10.23
N ARG A 68 -9.69 2.27 10.94
CA ARG A 68 -10.48 2.22 12.18
C ARG A 68 -11.90 1.69 11.92
N ARG A 69 -12.56 2.19 10.88
CA ARG A 69 -13.89 1.73 10.47
C ARG A 69 -13.88 0.28 9.99
N TYR A 70 -12.82 -0.16 9.30
CA TYR A 70 -12.73 -1.55 8.85
C TYR A 70 -12.57 -2.55 10.01
N ALA A 71 -11.72 -2.24 11.00
CA ALA A 71 -11.58 -3.05 12.20
C ALA A 71 -12.90 -3.11 13.01
N SER A 72 -13.62 -2.00 13.09
CA SER A 72 -14.94 -1.93 13.74
C SER A 72 -16.02 -2.74 13.00
N ASN A 73 -16.03 -2.72 11.66
CA ASN A 73 -17.03 -3.45 10.88
C ASN A 73 -16.78 -4.97 10.88
N LYS A 74 -15.50 -5.42 10.96
CA LYS A 74 -15.16 -6.84 11.10
C LYS A 74 -15.58 -7.42 12.46
N SER A 75 -15.61 -6.61 13.50
CA SER A 75 -16.05 -7.02 14.85
C SER A 75 -17.57 -7.10 15.00
N ARG A 76 -18.37 -6.61 14.04
CA ARG A 76 -19.84 -6.65 14.08
C ARG A 76 -20.46 -7.82 13.31
N ASN A 77 -19.70 -8.49 12.46
CA ASN A 77 -20.13 -9.66 11.68
C ASN A 77 -19.49 -10.97 12.19
N GLY A 78 -19.20 -11.05 13.49
CA GLY A 78 -18.71 -12.25 14.17
C GLY A 78 -19.79 -12.84 15.07
#